data_AF-A0AAV3NP40-F1
#
_entry.id   AF-A0AAV3NP40-F1
#
_cell.length_a   1.000
_cell.length_b   1.000
_cell.length_c   1.000
_cell.angle_alpha   90.00
_cell.angle_beta   90.00
_cell.angle_gamma   90.00
#
_symmetry.space_group_name_H-M   'P 1'
#
loop_
_entity.id
_entity.type
_entity.pdbx_description
1 polymer ?
#
loop_
_entity_poly.entity_id
_entity_poly.type
_entity_poly.pdbx_seq_one_letter_code
_entity_poly.pdbx_strand_id
1 'polypeptide(L)'
;MQPLVVLISTFTLIFVACNASLPSAELYWNSVLPNTPMPKTIQDRLMSGSVEDWGVNKIHPDLCAFYIFFPLCIGSNVKAQDDPRRYIFLTENDLKLGTKKSLYLMKSSNRANFLPQKVNDLDPSTSKNIIATIDLLLSQPNSSEAKDMKNTINMCEESSSVEEDDSCATTLEEMIDFTTSRLGNNVSTLISEADTEVKIESYSISDLKNMKSEKSIVCHKLTYPYAVYKCHSMSNTRAYRVSVVNTNRKKINVGVICHLDTSRWNPEHLAFDVLNVKPGTTPVCHIVPGDSIAWLPNQLPK
;
A
#
# COMPACT_ATOMS: atom_id res chain seq x y z
N MET A 1 -76.22 -16.34 -21.39
CA MET A 1 -75.01 -15.51 -21.37
C MET A 1 -74.54 -15.40 -19.92
N GLN A 2 -73.56 -16.23 -19.53
CA GLN A 2 -72.92 -16.17 -18.21
C GLN A 2 -71.74 -15.17 -18.27
N PRO A 3 -71.45 -14.42 -17.20
CA PRO A 3 -70.28 -13.56 -17.18
C PRO A 3 -69.02 -14.38 -16.88
N LEU A 4 -67.97 -14.11 -17.65
CA LEU A 4 -66.65 -14.68 -17.54
C LEU A 4 -65.95 -14.11 -16.29
N VAL A 5 -65.71 -14.94 -15.27
CA VAL A 5 -64.90 -14.57 -14.10
C VAL A 5 -63.43 -14.72 -14.48
N VAL A 6 -62.74 -13.60 -14.71
CA VAL A 6 -61.30 -13.57 -14.95
C VAL A 6 -60.58 -13.62 -13.60
N LEU A 7 -60.04 -14.79 -13.24
CA LEU A 7 -59.14 -14.96 -12.10
C LEU A 7 -57.78 -14.36 -12.46
N ILE A 8 -57.48 -13.16 -11.95
CA ILE A 8 -56.14 -12.58 -12.01
C ILE A 8 -55.34 -13.20 -10.86
N SER A 9 -54.52 -14.21 -11.18
CA SER A 9 -53.52 -14.76 -10.27
C SER A 9 -52.37 -13.76 -10.14
N THR A 10 -52.26 -13.08 -9.00
CA THR A 10 -51.10 -12.24 -8.67
C THR A 10 -49.96 -13.15 -8.18
N PHE A 11 -49.05 -13.50 -9.08
CA PHE A 11 -47.77 -14.10 -8.72
C PHE A 11 -46.93 -13.06 -7.96
N THR A 12 -46.83 -13.22 -6.64
CA THR A 12 -45.87 -12.47 -5.82
C THR A 12 -44.50 -13.11 -5.99
N LEU A 13 -43.66 -12.50 -6.83
CA LEU A 13 -42.23 -12.79 -6.91
C LEU A 13 -41.57 -12.35 -5.60
N ILE A 14 -41.37 -13.29 -4.68
CA ILE A 14 -40.46 -13.12 -3.55
C ILE A 14 -39.05 -13.10 -4.15
N PHE A 15 -38.48 -11.90 -4.30
CA PHE A 15 -37.05 -11.75 -4.51
C PHE A 15 -36.35 -12.20 -3.22
N VAL A 16 -35.93 -13.47 -3.19
CA VAL A 16 -34.88 -13.89 -2.28
C VAL A 16 -33.61 -13.18 -2.76
N ALA A 17 -33.24 -12.09 -2.10
CA ALA A 17 -31.92 -11.52 -2.26
C ALA A 17 -30.92 -12.61 -1.90
N CYS A 18 -30.23 -13.14 -2.90
CA CYS A 18 -29.05 -13.95 -2.68
C CYS A 18 -28.04 -13.01 -2.02
N ASN A 19 -27.89 -13.09 -0.69
CA ASN A 19 -26.79 -12.44 -0.01
C ASN A 19 -25.53 -13.06 -0.61
N ALA A 20 -24.89 -12.35 -1.56
CA ALA A 20 -23.54 -12.69 -1.97
C ALA A 20 -22.72 -12.72 -0.68
N SER A 21 -22.29 -13.92 -0.28
CA SER A 21 -21.44 -14.08 0.90
C SER A 21 -20.19 -13.24 0.66
N LEU A 22 -19.96 -12.23 1.50
CA LEU A 22 -18.74 -11.42 1.43
C LEU A 22 -17.52 -12.38 1.50
N PRO A 23 -16.44 -12.11 0.74
CA PRO A 23 -15.20 -12.88 0.88
C PRO A 23 -14.78 -12.95 2.35
N SER A 24 -14.19 -14.08 2.77
CA SER A 24 -13.76 -14.31 4.16
C SER A 24 -12.94 -13.15 4.73
N ALA A 25 -12.05 -12.59 3.91
CA ALA A 25 -11.19 -11.47 4.26
C ALA A 25 -11.97 -10.16 4.51
N GLU A 26 -13.08 -9.93 3.81
CA GLU A 26 -13.96 -8.77 4.04
C GLU A 26 -14.77 -8.92 5.32
N LEU A 27 -15.25 -10.13 5.62
CA LEU A 27 -15.87 -10.42 6.91
C LEU A 27 -14.89 -10.21 8.07
N TYR A 28 -13.65 -10.67 7.91
CA TYR A 28 -12.62 -10.52 8.90
C TYR A 28 -12.30 -9.02 9.15
N TRP A 29 -12.09 -8.23 8.09
CA TRP A 29 -11.92 -6.78 8.19
C TRP A 29 -13.04 -6.13 9.00
N ASN A 30 -14.29 -6.39 8.64
CA ASN A 30 -15.45 -5.79 9.30
C ASN A 30 -15.59 -6.23 10.77
N SER A 31 -15.13 -7.45 11.10
CA SER A 31 -15.16 -7.97 12.47
C SER A 31 -14.12 -7.32 13.38
N VAL A 32 -12.90 -7.08 12.88
CA VAL A 32 -11.79 -6.54 13.66
C VAL A 32 -11.79 -5.01 13.64
N LEU A 33 -12.24 -4.40 12.54
CA LEU A 33 -12.18 -2.96 12.28
C LEU A 33 -13.57 -2.37 11.93
N PRO A 34 -14.56 -2.46 12.83
CA PRO A 34 -15.96 -2.11 12.53
C PRO A 34 -16.17 -0.63 12.18
N ASN A 35 -15.25 0.25 12.57
CA ASN A 35 -15.33 1.70 12.35
C ASN A 35 -14.34 2.19 11.27
N THR A 36 -13.61 1.29 10.62
CA THR A 36 -12.59 1.65 9.63
C THR A 36 -13.07 1.16 8.25
N PRO A 37 -13.46 2.06 7.34
CA PRO A 37 -13.85 1.64 6.00
C PRO A 37 -12.64 1.06 5.26
N MET A 38 -12.86 -0.07 4.57
CA MET A 38 -11.82 -0.68 3.74
C MET A 38 -11.49 0.22 2.55
N PRO A 39 -10.22 0.62 2.35
CA PRO A 39 -9.83 1.40 1.18
C PRO A 39 -10.06 0.62 -0.11
N LYS A 40 -10.45 1.34 -1.17
CA LYS A 40 -10.65 0.75 -2.51
C LYS A 40 -9.41 -0.01 -3.00
N THR A 41 -8.21 0.50 -2.67
CA THR A 41 -6.92 -0.13 -3.01
C THR A 41 -6.73 -1.51 -2.40
N ILE A 42 -7.34 -1.78 -1.24
CA ILE A 42 -7.34 -3.10 -0.60
C ILE A 42 -8.50 -3.94 -1.13
N GLN A 43 -9.69 -3.36 -1.27
CA GLN A 43 -10.87 -4.07 -1.79
C GLN A 43 -10.62 -4.66 -3.19
N ASP A 44 -9.97 -3.90 -4.07
CA ASP A 44 -9.59 -4.33 -5.42
C ASP A 44 -8.54 -5.47 -5.43
N ARG A 45 -8.11 -5.95 -4.26
CA ARG A 45 -7.13 -7.04 -4.06
C ARG A 45 -7.72 -8.26 -3.36
N LEU A 46 -9.01 -8.25 -3.04
CA LEU A 46 -9.71 -9.35 -2.37
C LEU A 46 -10.41 -10.31 -3.33
N MET A 47 -10.39 -10.06 -4.65
CA MET A 47 -11.08 -10.89 -5.64
C MET A 47 -10.13 -11.56 -6.64
N SER A 48 -10.51 -12.79 -7.05
CA SER A 48 -9.73 -13.72 -7.88
C SER A 48 -9.58 -13.24 -9.33
N GLY A 49 -8.36 -12.84 -9.70
CA GLY A 49 -7.94 -12.66 -11.09
C GLY A 49 -7.23 -13.89 -11.66
N SER A 50 -7.25 -14.04 -12.99
CA SER A 50 -6.47 -15.04 -13.72
C SER A 50 -4.96 -14.78 -13.61
N VAL A 51 -4.17 -15.81 -13.90
CA VAL A 51 -2.69 -15.80 -13.97
C VAL A 51 -2.15 -14.69 -14.90
N GLU A 52 -2.97 -14.22 -15.84
CA GLU A 52 -2.63 -13.19 -16.81
C GLU A 52 -2.63 -11.76 -16.24
N ASP A 53 -3.28 -11.53 -15.08
CA ASP A 53 -3.30 -10.24 -14.38
C ASP A 53 -2.18 -10.13 -13.31
N TRP A 54 -1.30 -11.14 -13.26
CA TRP A 54 -0.09 -11.13 -12.44
C TRP A 54 0.80 -10.09 -13.09
N GLY A 55 0.91 -8.93 -12.44
CA GLY A 55 1.54 -7.70 -12.94
C GLY A 55 3.05 -7.80 -13.07
N VAL A 56 3.54 -8.84 -13.75
CA VAL A 56 4.92 -9.02 -14.20
C VAL A 56 5.25 -8.02 -15.32
N ASN A 57 4.22 -7.53 -16.02
CA ASN A 57 4.39 -6.59 -17.13
C ASN A 57 4.40 -5.15 -16.62
N LYS A 58 5.62 -4.59 -16.56
CA LYS A 58 6.01 -3.19 -16.30
C LYS A 58 6.29 -2.86 -14.83
N ILE A 59 7.36 -3.46 -14.32
CA ILE A 59 8.14 -2.90 -13.23
C ILE A 59 9.05 -1.85 -13.85
N HIS A 60 8.78 -0.57 -13.59
CA HIS A 60 9.70 0.48 -14.01
C HIS A 60 10.92 0.45 -13.07
N PRO A 61 12.16 0.47 -13.60
CA PRO A 61 13.37 0.22 -12.83
C PRO A 61 13.85 1.46 -12.06
N ASP A 62 12.95 2.24 -11.45
CA ASP A 62 13.38 3.26 -10.47
C ASP A 62 13.51 2.59 -9.09
N LEU A 63 14.47 1.66 -9.02
CA LEU A 63 14.78 0.74 -7.92
C LEU A 63 14.99 1.42 -6.55
N CYS A 64 15.23 2.74 -6.52
CA CYS A 64 15.42 3.50 -5.29
C CYS A 64 14.19 4.34 -4.87
N ALA A 65 13.21 4.54 -5.74
CA ALA A 65 11.99 5.29 -5.42
C ALA A 65 10.92 4.43 -4.72
N PHE A 66 11.03 3.10 -4.83
CA PHE A 66 9.99 2.15 -4.41
C PHE A 66 10.26 1.41 -3.10
N TYR A 67 11.52 1.30 -2.66
CA TYR A 67 11.89 0.39 -1.56
C TYR A 67 12.71 1.09 -0.48
N ILE A 68 11.98 1.67 0.49
CA ILE A 68 12.51 2.16 1.77
C ILE A 68 13.18 1.03 2.59
N PHE A 69 13.00 -0.25 2.22
CA PHE A 69 13.36 -1.44 3.00
C PHE A 69 14.47 -2.32 2.42
N PHE A 70 15.20 -1.90 1.39
CA PHE A 70 16.20 -2.77 0.75
C PHE A 70 17.61 -2.61 1.36
N PRO A 71 18.36 -3.70 1.62
CA PRO A 71 19.79 -3.66 1.92
C PRO A 71 20.68 -3.04 0.83
N LEU A 72 20.17 -2.80 -0.38
CA LEU A 72 20.89 -2.06 -1.40
C LEU A 72 20.90 -0.55 -1.09
N CYS A 73 19.90 -0.01 -0.40
CA CYS A 73 19.87 1.40 0.03
C CYS A 73 20.11 1.59 1.54
N ILE A 74 19.97 0.52 2.33
CA ILE A 74 20.27 0.50 3.78
C ILE A 74 21.64 -0.14 4.07
N GLY A 75 22.24 -0.87 3.13
CA GLY A 75 23.49 -1.62 3.34
C GLY A 75 24.55 -1.44 2.26
N SER A 76 24.39 -0.49 1.35
CA SER A 76 25.41 -0.10 0.37
C SER A 76 25.34 1.39 0.13
N ASN A 77 26.50 2.01 -0.11
CA ASN A 77 26.70 3.42 -0.41
C ASN A 77 25.94 3.87 -1.70
N VAL A 78 24.61 3.90 -1.67
CA VAL A 78 23.77 4.29 -2.80
C VAL A 78 23.50 5.77 -2.71
N LYS A 79 24.29 6.52 -3.47
CA LYS A 79 23.98 7.92 -3.78
C LYS A 79 22.78 7.97 -4.73
N ALA A 80 22.01 9.04 -4.67
CA ALA A 80 21.03 9.39 -5.68
C ALA A 80 21.74 9.49 -7.04
N GLN A 81 21.60 8.44 -7.86
CA GLN A 81 22.20 8.37 -9.19
C GLN A 81 21.27 8.98 -10.25
N ASP A 82 20.00 9.18 -9.91
CA ASP A 82 18.94 9.69 -10.77
C ASP A 82 18.44 11.07 -10.32
N ASP A 83 17.57 11.67 -11.14
CA ASP A 83 16.85 12.91 -10.85
C ASP A 83 16.17 12.85 -9.47
N PRO A 84 16.55 13.72 -8.50
CA PRO A 84 15.99 13.73 -7.15
C PRO A 84 14.46 13.82 -7.08
N ARG A 85 13.82 14.33 -8.15
CA ARG A 85 12.36 14.46 -8.29
C ARG A 85 11.65 13.13 -8.49
N ARG A 86 12.38 12.05 -8.77
CA ARG A 86 11.84 10.68 -8.85
C ARG A 86 11.57 10.07 -7.47
N TYR A 87 12.20 10.61 -6.43
CA TYR A 87 12.02 10.10 -5.08
C TYR A 87 10.79 10.73 -4.41
N ILE A 88 10.16 9.94 -3.55
CA ILE A 88 8.96 10.32 -2.80
C ILE A 88 9.26 11.15 -1.54
N PHE A 89 10.54 11.46 -1.27
CA PHE A 89 11.00 12.13 -0.06
C PHE A 89 10.75 13.64 -0.11
N LEU A 90 10.33 14.19 1.04
CA LEU A 90 10.01 15.60 1.26
C LEU A 90 10.49 16.01 2.66
N THR A 91 10.59 17.31 2.88
CA THR A 91 10.65 17.89 4.24
C THR A 91 9.29 18.43 4.64
N GLU A 92 9.05 18.64 5.93
CA GLU A 92 7.82 19.32 6.39
C GLU A 92 7.71 20.75 5.83
N ASN A 93 8.85 21.37 5.49
CA ASN A 93 8.86 22.69 4.87
C ASN A 93 8.28 22.69 3.45
N ASP A 94 8.32 21.55 2.75
CA ASP A 94 7.68 21.37 1.45
C ASP A 94 6.14 21.26 1.59
N LEU A 95 5.64 20.91 2.78
CA LEU A 95 4.20 20.75 3.06
C LEU A 95 3.55 22.07 3.47
N LYS A 96 3.55 23.06 2.57
CA LYS A 96 2.88 24.35 2.77
C LYS A 96 1.92 24.65 1.62
N LEU A 97 0.75 25.20 1.93
CA LEU A 97 -0.23 25.62 0.93
C LEU A 97 0.41 26.52 -0.13
N GLY A 98 0.08 26.27 -1.40
CA GLY A 98 0.63 27.00 -2.55
C GLY A 98 2.06 26.61 -2.96
N THR A 99 2.77 25.81 -2.17
CA THR A 99 4.11 25.31 -2.54
C THR A 99 4.00 24.47 -3.80
N LYS A 100 4.89 24.74 -4.75
CA LYS A 100 5.03 23.95 -5.96
C LYS A 100 6.19 22.98 -5.82
N LYS A 101 5.93 21.71 -6.06
CA LYS A 101 6.95 20.65 -6.06
C LYS A 101 6.77 19.76 -7.27
N SER A 102 7.87 19.41 -7.92
CA SER A 102 7.84 18.33 -8.90
C SER A 102 7.81 17.01 -8.14
N LEU A 103 6.73 16.26 -8.30
CA LEU A 103 6.52 14.99 -7.63
C LEU A 103 6.36 13.89 -8.66
N TYR A 104 6.84 12.72 -8.29
CA TYR A 104 6.58 11.49 -9.00
C TYR A 104 5.50 10.72 -8.24
N LEU A 105 4.27 10.77 -8.76
CA LEU A 105 3.14 10.06 -8.17
C LEU A 105 2.95 8.74 -8.92
N MET A 106 3.46 7.67 -8.32
CA MET A 106 3.37 6.35 -8.95
C MET A 106 2.00 5.73 -8.79
N LYS A 107 1.51 5.17 -9.89
CA LYS A 107 0.49 4.14 -9.87
C LYS A 107 1.12 2.78 -9.73
N SER A 108 0.60 2.00 -8.78
CA SER A 108 0.94 0.59 -8.71
C SER A 108 0.49 -0.12 -9.98
N SER A 109 1.45 -0.66 -10.72
CA SER A 109 1.20 -1.60 -11.82
C SER A 109 0.93 -3.02 -11.30
N ASN A 110 1.26 -3.30 -10.03
CA ASN A 110 1.12 -4.62 -9.43
C ASN A 110 -0.34 -4.87 -8.97
N ARG A 111 -1.05 -5.70 -9.73
CA ARG A 111 -2.42 -6.15 -9.45
C ARG A 111 -2.53 -7.45 -8.64
N ALA A 112 -1.41 -7.98 -8.16
CA ALA A 112 -1.40 -9.21 -7.38
C ALA A 112 -2.35 -9.11 -6.16
N ASN A 113 -3.15 -10.15 -5.95
CA ASN A 113 -4.19 -10.24 -4.92
C ASN A 113 -3.65 -10.92 -3.64
N PHE A 114 -4.31 -10.66 -2.51
CA PHE A 114 -4.00 -11.39 -1.27
C PHE A 114 -4.28 -12.87 -1.45
N LEU A 115 -3.46 -13.71 -0.80
CA LEU A 115 -3.83 -15.10 -0.62
C LEU A 115 -4.95 -15.19 0.44
N PRO A 116 -5.93 -16.09 0.26
CA PRO A 116 -6.82 -16.45 1.35
C PRO A 116 -6.03 -17.01 2.52
N GLN A 117 -6.50 -16.77 3.74
CA GLN A 117 -5.88 -17.28 4.95
C GLN A 117 -5.71 -18.81 4.96
N LYS A 118 -6.61 -19.53 4.28
CA LYS A 118 -6.50 -20.98 4.09
C LYS A 118 -6.27 -21.28 2.61
N VAL A 119 -5.17 -21.95 2.29
CA VAL A 119 -4.84 -22.38 0.93
C VAL A 119 -5.94 -23.25 0.32
N ASN A 120 -6.67 -24.04 1.13
CA ASN A 120 -7.79 -24.87 0.67
C ASN A 120 -9.01 -24.05 0.21
N ASP A 121 -9.08 -22.76 0.55
CA ASP A 121 -10.12 -21.85 0.07
C ASP A 121 -9.77 -21.33 -1.36
N LEU A 122 -8.56 -21.61 -1.86
CA LEU A 122 -8.22 -21.41 -3.27
C LEU A 122 -8.80 -22.54 -4.12
N ASP A 123 -9.31 -22.17 -5.30
CA ASP A 123 -9.59 -23.16 -6.34
C ASP A 123 -8.30 -23.95 -6.68
N PRO A 124 -8.37 -25.29 -6.85
CA PRO A 124 -7.21 -26.11 -7.16
C PRO A 124 -6.42 -25.66 -8.39
N SER A 125 -7.09 -25.10 -9.42
CA SER A 125 -6.44 -24.52 -10.59
C SER A 125 -5.62 -23.30 -10.20
N THR A 126 -6.17 -22.40 -9.38
CA THR A 126 -5.45 -21.23 -8.87
C THR A 126 -4.21 -21.64 -8.10
N SER A 127 -4.34 -22.54 -7.11
CA SER A 127 -3.21 -23.02 -6.32
C SER A 127 -2.11 -23.64 -7.21
N LYS A 128 -2.50 -24.51 -8.15
CA LYS A 128 -1.56 -25.12 -9.11
C LYS A 128 -0.85 -24.07 -9.97
N ASN A 129 -1.55 -23.02 -10.37
CA ASN A 129 -0.97 -21.94 -11.17
C ASN A 129 0.01 -21.07 -10.37
N ILE A 130 -0.27 -20.79 -9.08
CA ILE A 130 0.67 -20.09 -8.21
C ILE A 130 1.98 -20.89 -8.13
N ILE A 131 1.87 -22.18 -7.83
CA ILE A 131 3.01 -23.09 -7.72
C ILE A 131 3.77 -23.15 -9.05
N ALA A 132 3.08 -23.36 -10.17
CA ALA A 132 3.71 -23.42 -11.49
C ALA A 132 4.40 -22.11 -11.88
N THR A 133 3.85 -20.96 -11.49
CA THR A 133 4.47 -19.65 -11.73
C THR A 133 5.74 -19.49 -10.91
N ILE A 134 5.70 -19.86 -9.63
CA ILE A 134 6.88 -19.85 -8.76
C ILE A 134 7.95 -20.79 -9.33
N ASP A 135 7.60 -22.02 -9.69
CA ASP A 135 8.51 -23.00 -10.27
C ASP A 135 9.15 -22.50 -11.57
N LEU A 136 8.35 -21.88 -12.44
CA LEU A 136 8.84 -21.28 -13.68
C LEU A 136 9.85 -20.16 -13.40
N LEU A 137 9.56 -19.27 -12.46
CA LEU A 137 10.44 -18.15 -12.11
C LEU A 137 11.73 -18.65 -11.44
N LEU A 138 11.64 -19.65 -10.56
CA LEU A 138 12.81 -20.30 -9.97
C LEU A 138 13.67 -21.03 -11.01
N SER A 139 13.07 -21.53 -12.09
CA SER A 139 13.81 -22.14 -13.22
C SER A 139 14.58 -21.11 -14.08
N GLN A 140 14.28 -19.81 -13.92
CA GLN A 140 14.93 -18.70 -14.62
C GLN A 140 15.60 -17.73 -13.64
N PRO A 141 16.59 -18.16 -12.84
CA PRO A 141 17.12 -17.39 -11.71
C PRO A 141 17.76 -16.03 -12.09
N ASN A 142 18.06 -15.82 -13.36
CA ASN A 142 18.67 -14.59 -13.87
C ASN A 142 17.66 -13.55 -14.39
N SER A 143 16.36 -13.89 -14.47
CA SER A 143 15.33 -12.96 -14.91
C SER A 143 15.13 -11.82 -13.91
N SER A 144 14.57 -10.69 -14.36
CA SER A 144 14.22 -9.56 -13.47
C SER A 144 13.25 -10.02 -12.38
N GLU A 145 12.30 -10.87 -12.75
CA GLU A 145 11.21 -11.35 -11.91
C GLU A 145 11.71 -12.28 -10.80
N ALA A 146 12.62 -13.19 -11.15
CA ALA A 146 13.22 -14.11 -10.18
C ALA A 146 14.08 -13.36 -9.16
N LYS A 147 14.78 -12.30 -9.61
CA LYS A 147 15.53 -11.41 -8.71
C LYS A 147 14.58 -10.68 -7.78
N ASP A 148 13.51 -10.08 -8.29
CA ASP A 148 12.52 -9.36 -7.47
C ASP A 148 11.85 -10.28 -6.44
N MET A 149 11.49 -11.51 -6.82
CA MET A 149 10.97 -12.51 -5.88
C MET A 149 11.97 -12.84 -4.77
N LYS A 150 13.22 -13.13 -5.15
CA LYS A 150 14.28 -13.43 -4.18
C LYS A 150 14.49 -12.26 -3.22
N ASN A 151 14.40 -11.04 -3.72
CA ASN A 151 14.53 -9.84 -2.92
C ASN A 151 13.39 -9.69 -1.91
N THR A 152 12.14 -9.88 -2.35
CA THR A 152 10.98 -9.90 -1.45
C THR A 152 11.13 -10.95 -0.36
N ILE A 153 11.58 -12.16 -0.70
CA ILE A 153 11.84 -13.23 0.29
C ILE A 153 12.90 -12.76 1.31
N ASN A 154 14.05 -12.27 0.84
CA ASN A 154 15.11 -11.78 1.72
C ASN A 154 14.59 -10.68 2.68
N MET A 155 13.81 -9.71 2.19
CA MET A 155 13.24 -8.63 3.01
C MET A 155 12.25 -9.14 4.08
N CYS A 156 11.56 -10.24 3.79
CA CYS A 156 10.63 -10.86 4.72
C CYS A 156 11.32 -11.76 5.75
N GLU A 157 12.44 -12.39 5.38
CA GLU A 157 13.23 -13.26 6.25
C GLU A 157 14.25 -12.49 7.11
N GLU A 158 14.64 -11.28 6.70
CA GLU A 158 15.46 -10.39 7.50
C GLU A 158 14.77 -10.10 8.84
N SER A 159 15.52 -10.36 9.93
CA SER A 159 15.05 -10.09 11.28
C SER A 159 14.74 -8.61 11.43
N SER A 160 13.61 -8.29 12.07
CA SER A 160 13.27 -6.93 12.47
C SER A 160 14.48 -6.28 13.13
N SER A 161 14.84 -5.09 12.65
CA SER A 161 15.91 -4.32 13.30
C SER A 161 15.50 -4.02 14.75
N VAL A 162 16.48 -3.76 15.61
CA VAL A 162 16.21 -3.37 17.01
C VAL A 162 15.35 -2.10 17.11
N GLU A 163 15.25 -1.34 16.01
CA GLU A 163 14.66 -0.01 15.95
C GLU A 163 13.27 0.05 15.31
N GLU A 164 12.94 -0.91 14.43
CA GLU A 164 11.64 -1.00 13.75
C GLU A 164 11.04 -2.39 13.93
N ASP A 165 9.87 -2.41 14.60
CA ASP A 165 9.02 -3.59 14.69
C ASP A 165 8.31 -3.77 13.33
N ASP A 166 8.71 -4.81 12.60
CA ASP A 166 8.27 -5.07 11.24
C ASP A 166 7.80 -6.52 11.05
N SER A 167 7.01 -6.77 10.01
CA SER A 167 6.57 -8.11 9.62
C SER A 167 6.15 -8.11 8.17
N CYS A 168 6.34 -9.24 7.49
CA CYS A 168 5.62 -9.49 6.26
C CYS A 168 4.21 -10.01 6.54
N ALA A 169 3.27 -9.61 5.69
CA ALA A 169 1.91 -10.09 5.64
C ALA A 169 1.62 -10.59 4.22
N THR A 170 1.24 -11.86 4.12
CA THR A 170 0.90 -12.55 2.86
C THR A 170 -0.62 -12.65 2.66
N THR A 171 -1.37 -12.41 3.74
CA THR A 171 -2.83 -12.38 3.79
C THR A 171 -3.32 -11.02 4.30
N LEU A 172 -4.60 -10.70 4.07
CA LEU A 172 -5.18 -9.48 4.61
C LEU A 172 -5.28 -9.56 6.14
N GLU A 173 -5.61 -10.73 6.66
CA GLU A 173 -5.75 -11.04 8.07
C GLU A 173 -4.44 -10.76 8.82
N GLU A 174 -3.30 -11.26 8.32
CA GLU A 174 -1.97 -10.99 8.91
C GLU A 174 -1.64 -9.50 8.98
N MET A 175 -1.99 -8.73 7.94
CA MET A 175 -1.80 -7.27 7.92
C MET A 175 -2.65 -6.58 9.00
N ILE A 176 -3.91 -7.00 9.16
CA ILE A 176 -4.83 -6.46 10.16
C ILE A 176 -4.36 -6.85 11.56
N ASP A 177 -3.97 -8.10 11.79
CA ASP A 177 -3.46 -8.60 13.08
C ASP A 177 -2.19 -7.84 13.47
N PHE A 178 -1.26 -7.65 12.54
CA PHE A 178 -0.06 -6.84 12.76
C PHE A 178 -0.43 -5.41 13.17
N THR A 179 -1.37 -4.80 12.45
CA THR A 179 -1.79 -3.42 12.69
C THR A 179 -2.47 -3.25 14.04
N THR A 180 -3.45 -4.10 14.33
CA THR A 180 -4.31 -3.95 15.50
C THR A 180 -3.64 -4.36 16.80
N SER A 181 -2.71 -5.32 16.76
CA SER A 181 -1.86 -5.64 17.91
C SER A 181 -1.00 -4.47 18.38
N ARG A 182 -0.73 -3.48 17.50
CA ARG A 182 0.18 -2.37 17.76
C ARG A 182 -0.50 -1.00 17.90
N LEU A 183 -1.63 -0.79 17.22
CA LEU A 183 -2.39 0.47 17.23
C LEU A 183 -3.78 0.34 17.88
N GLY A 184 -4.23 -0.88 18.18
CA GLY A 184 -5.62 -1.15 18.54
C GLY A 184 -6.55 -1.24 17.33
N ASN A 185 -7.84 -1.42 17.58
CA ASN A 185 -8.86 -1.61 16.55
C ASN A 185 -9.53 -0.30 16.06
N ASN A 186 -9.28 0.82 16.74
CA ASN A 186 -9.80 2.11 16.35
C ASN A 186 -8.78 2.88 15.50
N VAL A 187 -8.67 2.50 14.23
CA VAL A 187 -7.69 3.06 13.29
C VAL A 187 -8.36 3.72 12.09
N SER A 188 -7.63 4.57 11.39
CA SER A 188 -7.96 5.07 10.07
C SER A 188 -6.84 4.76 9.09
N THR A 189 -7.21 4.71 7.82
CA THR A 189 -6.30 4.43 6.71
C THR A 189 -5.96 5.71 5.97
N LEU A 190 -4.69 5.85 5.59
CA LEU A 190 -4.18 6.89 4.73
C LEU A 190 -3.53 6.23 3.50
N ILE A 191 -4.08 6.56 2.34
CA ILE A 191 -3.67 6.04 1.02
C ILE A 191 -3.46 7.20 0.05
N SER A 192 -2.71 6.96 -1.01
CA SER A 192 -2.56 7.90 -2.12
C SER A 192 -3.40 7.48 -3.32
N GLU A 193 -4.10 8.45 -3.92
CA GLU A 193 -4.80 8.28 -5.18
C GLU A 193 -3.76 8.23 -6.31
N ALA A 194 -3.52 7.05 -6.85
CA ALA A 194 -2.60 6.83 -7.95
C ALA A 194 -3.20 7.29 -9.30
N ASP A 195 -2.47 8.12 -10.05
CA ASP A 195 -2.85 8.57 -11.40
C ASP A 195 -2.29 7.66 -12.51
N THR A 196 -2.97 7.59 -13.66
CA THR A 196 -2.72 6.65 -14.76
C THR A 196 -1.41 6.87 -15.53
N GLU A 197 -0.75 8.02 -15.38
CA GLU A 197 0.48 8.31 -16.13
C GLU A 197 1.69 8.49 -15.20
N VAL A 198 2.68 7.62 -15.42
CA VAL A 198 3.97 7.63 -14.74
C VAL A 198 4.80 8.80 -15.28
N LYS A 199 4.64 9.99 -14.69
CA LYS A 199 5.36 11.19 -15.12
C LYS A 199 5.68 12.08 -13.92
N ILE A 200 6.88 12.67 -13.94
CA ILE A 200 7.24 13.76 -13.04
C ILE A 200 6.47 15.00 -13.50
N GLU A 201 5.51 15.44 -12.69
CA GLU A 201 4.75 16.66 -12.95
C GLU A 201 4.94 17.68 -11.82
N SER A 202 4.74 18.95 -12.14
CA SER A 202 4.73 20.01 -11.13
C SER A 202 3.35 20.08 -10.50
N TYR A 203 3.32 19.94 -9.19
CA TYR A 203 2.11 19.98 -8.39
C TYR A 203 2.14 21.14 -7.41
N SER A 204 0.99 21.77 -7.20
CA SER A 204 0.78 22.77 -6.16
C SER A 204 -0.06 22.18 -5.02
N ILE A 205 0.34 22.44 -3.77
CA ILE A 205 -0.42 22.00 -2.60
C ILE A 205 -1.67 22.88 -2.47
N SER A 206 -2.84 22.28 -2.61
CA SER A 206 -4.15 22.96 -2.56
C SER A 206 -4.86 22.80 -1.22
N ASP A 207 -4.60 21.71 -0.50
CA ASP A 207 -5.15 21.45 0.83
C ASP A 207 -4.16 20.57 1.63
N LEU A 208 -4.14 20.76 2.94
CA LEU A 208 -3.25 20.07 3.86
C LEU A 208 -3.94 19.84 5.20
N LYS A 209 -4.19 18.57 5.53
CA LYS A 209 -4.77 18.17 6.81
C LYS A 209 -3.75 17.35 7.61
N ASN A 210 -3.32 17.88 8.75
CA ASN A 210 -2.54 17.12 9.73
C ASN A 210 -3.47 16.10 10.42
N MET A 211 -3.15 14.83 10.27
CA MET A 211 -3.93 13.70 10.79
C MET A 211 -3.53 13.33 12.22
N LYS A 212 -2.52 14.00 12.81
CA LYS A 212 -1.96 13.80 14.16
C LYS A 212 -1.74 12.32 14.50
N SER A 213 -0.54 11.82 14.24
CA SER A 213 -0.22 10.40 14.42
C SER A 213 1.12 10.21 15.15
N GLU A 214 1.12 10.17 16.48
CA GLU A 214 2.35 9.92 17.26
C GLU A 214 2.94 8.53 17.00
N LYS A 215 2.09 7.60 16.58
CA LYS A 215 2.45 6.26 16.10
C LYS A 215 1.74 5.99 14.78
N SER A 216 2.41 5.35 13.84
CA SER A 216 1.82 4.87 12.59
C SER A 216 2.38 3.53 12.18
N ILE A 217 1.63 2.79 11.39
CA ILE A 217 2.12 1.61 10.68
C ILE A 217 1.99 1.88 9.21
N VAL A 218 3.03 1.60 8.43
CA VAL A 218 2.93 1.61 6.98
C VAL A 218 3.19 0.20 6.50
N CYS A 219 2.33 -0.29 5.61
CA CYS A 219 2.49 -1.55 4.93
C CYS A 219 2.77 -1.28 3.46
N HIS A 220 3.97 -1.65 3.03
CA HIS A 220 4.44 -1.48 1.66
C HIS A 220 4.24 -2.76 0.88
N LYS A 221 3.55 -2.67 -0.25
CA LYS A 221 3.40 -3.81 -1.15
C LYS A 221 4.76 -4.11 -1.79
N LEU A 222 5.17 -5.38 -1.71
CA LEU A 222 6.39 -5.86 -2.34
C LEU A 222 6.09 -6.48 -3.71
N THR A 223 7.09 -6.50 -4.59
CA THR A 223 7.01 -7.23 -5.86
C THR A 223 7.02 -8.73 -5.59
N TYR A 224 5.86 -9.36 -5.66
CA TYR A 224 5.71 -10.80 -5.55
C TYR A 224 4.54 -11.29 -6.42
N PRO A 225 4.52 -12.58 -6.83
CA PRO A 225 3.48 -13.11 -7.70
C PRO A 225 2.05 -13.02 -7.10
N TYR A 226 1.92 -13.05 -5.78
CA TYR A 226 0.72 -12.67 -5.03
C TYR A 226 1.00 -11.45 -4.13
N ALA A 227 -0.02 -10.86 -3.51
CA ALA A 227 0.18 -9.69 -2.65
C ALA A 227 0.96 -10.08 -1.39
N VAL A 228 2.15 -9.49 -1.25
CA VAL A 228 2.96 -9.51 -0.03
C VAL A 228 3.18 -8.08 0.40
N TYR A 229 3.02 -7.81 1.69
CA TYR A 229 3.24 -6.50 2.28
C TYR A 229 4.29 -6.57 3.37
N LYS A 230 5.32 -5.72 3.32
CA LYS A 230 6.20 -5.47 4.47
C LYS A 230 5.57 -4.33 5.28
N CYS A 231 5.08 -4.66 6.45
CA CYS A 231 4.56 -3.71 7.43
C CYS A 231 5.65 -3.36 8.42
N HIS A 232 5.74 -2.09 8.79
CA HIS A 232 6.61 -1.62 9.86
C HIS A 232 5.90 -0.60 10.74
N SER A 233 6.19 -0.61 12.03
CA SER A 233 5.65 0.33 13.00
C SER A 233 6.68 1.39 13.37
N MET A 234 6.25 2.64 13.35
CA MET A 234 7.09 3.78 13.70
C MET A 234 6.42 4.60 14.80
N SER A 235 7.25 5.11 15.71
CA SER A 235 6.87 6.12 16.70
C SER A 235 7.43 7.48 16.28
N ASN A 236 6.98 8.55 16.95
CA ASN A 236 7.38 9.93 16.63
C ASN A 236 7.12 10.28 15.16
N THR A 237 5.95 9.89 14.66
CA THR A 237 5.54 10.18 13.29
C THR A 237 4.62 11.40 13.21
N ARG A 238 4.36 11.87 12.00
CA ARG A 238 3.28 12.79 11.70
C ARG A 238 2.72 12.51 10.32
N ALA A 239 1.42 12.28 10.24
CA ALA A 239 0.73 11.99 9.00
C ALA A 239 -0.03 13.20 8.48
N TYR A 240 -0.05 13.34 7.16
CA TYR A 240 -0.76 14.37 6.45
C TYR A 240 -1.59 13.77 5.33
N ARG A 241 -2.82 14.25 5.19
CA ARG A 241 -3.58 14.13 3.94
C ARG A 241 -3.35 15.41 3.14
N VAL A 242 -2.75 15.28 1.97
CA VAL A 242 -2.37 16.41 1.12
C VAL A 242 -3.16 16.33 -0.18
N SER A 243 -3.85 17.40 -0.55
CA SER A 243 -4.40 17.51 -1.90
C SER A 243 -3.46 18.32 -2.77
N VAL A 244 -3.02 17.73 -3.87
CA VAL A 244 -2.15 18.36 -4.86
C VAL A 244 -2.90 18.60 -6.17
N VAL A 245 -2.54 19.67 -6.87
CA VAL A 245 -3.13 20.04 -8.17
C VAL A 245 -2.03 20.18 -9.21
N ASN A 246 -2.14 19.43 -10.31
CA ASN A 246 -1.19 19.50 -11.42
C ASN A 246 -1.49 20.64 -12.40
N THR A 247 -0.64 20.78 -13.42
CA THR A 247 -0.79 21.80 -14.48
C THR A 247 -2.10 21.69 -15.26
N ASN A 248 -2.69 20.49 -15.31
CA ASN A 248 -3.98 20.23 -15.97
C ASN A 248 -5.19 20.51 -15.07
N ARG A 249 -4.98 21.11 -13.89
CA ARG A 249 -6.01 21.38 -12.87
C ARG A 249 -6.66 20.12 -12.30
N LYS A 250 -6.03 18.96 -12.46
CA LYS A 250 -6.46 17.72 -11.82
C LYS A 250 -6.03 17.73 -10.37
N LYS A 251 -7.00 17.50 -9.47
CA LYS A 251 -6.77 17.35 -8.04
C LYS A 251 -6.52 15.87 -7.72
N ILE A 252 -5.49 15.60 -6.91
CA ILE A 252 -5.09 14.26 -6.47
C ILE A 252 -4.87 14.32 -4.95
N ASN A 253 -5.41 13.36 -4.21
CA ASN A 253 -5.13 13.26 -2.78
C ASN A 253 -4.01 12.24 -2.52
N VAL A 254 -3.00 12.64 -1.76
CA VAL A 254 -1.88 11.79 -1.38
C VAL A 254 -1.73 11.74 0.13
N GLY A 255 -1.34 10.57 0.63
CA GLY A 255 -0.89 10.39 2.00
C GLY A 255 0.57 10.75 2.13
N VAL A 256 0.96 11.43 3.21
CA VAL A 256 2.36 11.70 3.54
C VAL A 256 2.60 11.29 4.99
N ILE A 257 3.68 10.56 5.24
CA ILE A 257 4.17 10.23 6.58
C ILE A 257 5.51 10.93 6.78
N CYS A 258 5.67 11.57 7.93
CA CYS A 258 6.91 12.19 8.37
C CYS A 258 7.44 11.47 9.60
N HIS A 259 8.73 11.15 9.59
CA HIS A 259 9.50 10.67 10.73
C HIS A 259 10.13 11.87 11.40
N LEU A 260 9.74 12.17 12.64
CA LEU A 260 10.17 13.38 13.36
C LEU A 260 11.55 13.21 14.00
N ASP A 261 11.96 11.98 14.29
CA ASP A 261 13.29 11.63 14.78
C ASP A 261 13.93 10.58 13.86
N THR A 262 14.93 11.03 13.10
CA THR A 262 15.72 10.19 12.20
C THR A 262 17.16 10.03 12.69
N SER A 263 17.44 10.36 13.96
CA SER A 263 18.80 10.38 14.51
C SER A 263 19.49 9.01 14.50
N ARG A 264 18.70 7.93 14.53
CA ARG A 264 19.17 6.54 14.54
C ARG A 264 19.15 5.86 13.17
N TRP A 265 18.54 6.50 12.18
CA TRP A 265 18.55 5.98 10.82
C TRP A 265 19.98 5.81 10.32
N ASN A 266 20.19 4.83 9.45
CA ASN A 266 21.47 4.68 8.77
C ASN A 266 21.88 6.04 8.15
N PRO A 267 23.05 6.61 8.51
CA PRO A 267 23.52 7.86 7.92
C PRO A 267 23.66 7.84 6.38
N GLU A 268 23.79 6.66 5.78
CA GLU A 268 23.81 6.44 4.33
C GLU A 268 22.40 6.27 3.72
N HIS A 269 21.33 6.38 4.51
CA HIS A 269 19.97 6.23 4.02
C HIS A 269 19.67 7.27 2.93
N LEU A 270 19.16 6.79 1.78
CA LEU A 270 18.95 7.58 0.56
C LEU A 270 18.21 8.91 0.77
N ALA A 271 17.24 8.95 1.69
CA ALA A 271 16.52 10.18 2.01
C ALA A 271 17.44 11.36 2.41
N PHE A 272 18.56 11.07 3.09
CA PHE A 272 19.53 12.09 3.48
C PHE A 272 20.27 12.68 2.28
N ASP A 273 20.58 11.87 1.29
CA ASP A 273 21.21 12.33 0.05
C ASP A 273 20.21 13.12 -0.82
N VAL A 274 18.99 12.58 -1.00
CA VAL A 274 17.93 13.21 -1.80
C VAL A 274 17.51 14.57 -1.23
N LEU A 275 17.34 14.66 0.09
CA LEU A 275 16.92 15.90 0.75
C LEU A 275 18.10 16.81 1.09
N ASN A 276 19.34 16.32 0.96
CA ASN A 276 20.56 16.99 1.38
C ASN A 276 20.51 17.42 2.86
N VAL A 277 20.16 16.47 3.73
CA VAL A 277 20.04 16.66 5.19
C VAL A 277 20.76 15.54 5.93
N LYS A 278 20.95 15.67 7.24
CA LYS A 278 21.64 14.66 8.07
C LYS A 278 20.67 13.99 9.06
N PRO A 279 20.97 12.76 9.53
CA PRO A 279 20.23 12.12 10.61
C PRO A 279 19.95 13.07 11.78
N GLY A 280 18.69 13.11 12.24
CA GLY A 280 18.27 13.87 13.42
C GLY A 280 18.24 15.40 13.27
N THR A 281 18.55 15.95 12.10
CA THR A 281 18.57 17.41 11.90
C THR A 281 17.22 18.00 11.52
N THR A 282 16.39 17.23 10.83
CA THR A 282 15.04 17.61 10.41
C THR A 282 14.18 16.36 10.27
N PRO A 283 12.85 16.48 10.42
CA PRO A 283 11.94 15.44 10.00
C PRO A 283 12.13 15.09 8.52
N VAL A 284 12.08 13.79 8.23
CA VAL A 284 12.07 13.25 6.87
C VAL A 284 10.65 12.77 6.58
N CYS A 285 10.05 13.29 5.52
CA CYS A 285 8.73 12.90 5.06
C CYS A 285 8.82 12.09 3.77
N HIS A 286 7.83 11.25 3.52
CA HIS A 286 7.64 10.62 2.23
C HIS A 286 6.16 10.45 1.90
N ILE A 287 5.85 10.47 0.61
CA ILE A 287 4.52 10.13 0.11
C ILE A 287 4.28 8.63 0.34
N VAL A 288 3.09 8.25 0.79
CA VAL A 288 2.66 6.86 0.86
C VAL A 288 2.42 6.37 -0.56
N PRO A 289 3.15 5.36 -1.07
CA PRO A 289 2.94 4.86 -2.43
C PRO A 289 1.51 4.35 -2.66
N GLY A 290 1.04 4.37 -3.91
CA GLY A 290 -0.37 4.07 -4.24
C GLY A 290 -0.83 2.64 -3.95
N ASP A 291 0.08 1.68 -3.85
CA ASP A 291 -0.17 0.31 -3.38
C ASP A 291 0.15 0.07 -1.91
N SER A 292 0.71 1.07 -1.23
CA SER A 292 0.96 1.02 0.20
C SER A 292 -0.25 1.55 0.97
N ILE A 293 -0.35 1.13 2.23
CA ILE A 293 -1.38 1.59 3.14
C ILE A 293 -0.72 2.05 4.44
N ALA A 294 -1.05 3.27 4.87
CA ALA A 294 -0.66 3.77 6.18
C ALA A 294 -1.86 3.67 7.13
N TRP A 295 -1.60 3.25 8.35
CA TRP A 295 -2.55 3.04 9.43
C TRP A 295 -2.24 4.00 10.58
N LEU A 296 -3.25 4.73 11.00
CA LEU A 296 -3.16 5.76 12.03
C LEU A 296 -4.16 5.44 13.13
N PRO A 297 -3.81 5.55 14.41
CA PRO A 297 -4.82 5.47 15.48
C PRO A 297 -5.80 6.64 15.32
N ASN A 298 -7.10 6.36 15.40
CA ASN A 298 -8.09 7.42 15.48
C ASN A 298 -7.96 8.10 16.84
N GLN A 299 -7.88 9.43 16.84
CA GLN A 299 -8.00 10.18 18.08
C GLN A 299 -9.42 9.98 18.58
N LEU A 300 -9.56 9.44 19.79
CA LEU A 300 -10.84 9.52 20.50
C LEU A 300 -11.24 11.00 20.59
N PRO A 301 -12.48 11.37 20.25
CA PRO A 301 -12.94 12.72 20.55
C PRO A 301 -12.73 12.97 22.04
N LYS A 302 -11.97 14.01 22.36
CA LYS A 302 -11.87 14.52 23.73
C LYS A 302 -13.19 15.13 24.16
#